data_AF-A0A5R2N6H4-F1
#
_entry.id   AF-A0A5R2N6H4-F1
#
_cell.length_a   1.000
_cell.length_b   1.000
_cell.length_c   1.000
_cell.angle_alpha   90.00
_cell.angle_beta   90.00
_cell.angle_gamma   90.00
#
_symmetry.space_group_name_H-M   'P 1'
#
loop_
_entity.id
_entity.type
_entity.pdbx_description
1 polymer ?
#
loop_
_entity_poly.entity_id
_entity_poly.type
_entity_poly.pdbx_seq_one_letter_code
_entity_poly.pdbx_strand_id
1 'polypeptide(L)'
;MAQATRKKPVATTANAAVSARTLAQTHFRTLRLGTPFQPRLDALAKTQDWYNWAGYRAPHSLWDEELEYFAIRSQAALFDISPMTKYRIEGPDAEAFLDRVTLRDVTKLRPGRVHYTAWCDDEGFVLDDGTLFRLSPTRFRLCSQERHLPWLLDSALGFDVTVEEETEA
;
A
#
# COMPACT_ATOMS: atom_id res chain seq x y z
N MET A 1 -58.61 -11.40 -11.26
CA MET A 1 -57.32 -11.89 -11.77
C MET A 1 -56.21 -11.00 -11.23
N ALA A 2 -55.47 -11.45 -10.22
CA ALA A 2 -54.31 -10.73 -9.69
C ALA A 2 -53.08 -11.63 -9.87
N GLN A 3 -52.19 -11.26 -10.78
CA GLN A 3 -50.93 -11.97 -11.00
C GLN A 3 -49.97 -11.67 -9.84
N ALA A 4 -49.70 -12.68 -9.02
CA ALA A 4 -48.63 -12.63 -8.02
C ALA A 4 -47.28 -12.70 -8.75
N THR A 5 -46.59 -11.58 -8.83
CA THR A 5 -45.21 -11.50 -9.33
C THR A 5 -44.26 -12.10 -8.29
N ARG A 6 -43.92 -13.38 -8.47
CA ARG A 6 -42.90 -14.07 -7.70
C ARG A 6 -41.52 -13.49 -8.03
N LYS A 7 -41.05 -12.50 -7.25
CA LYS A 7 -39.65 -12.06 -7.28
C LYS A 7 -38.77 -13.24 -6.89
N LYS A 8 -37.95 -13.74 -7.82
CA LYS A 8 -36.86 -14.68 -7.50
C LYS A 8 -35.85 -13.96 -6.61
N PRO A 9 -35.30 -14.61 -5.56
CA PRO A 9 -34.22 -14.04 -4.79
C PRO A 9 -32.97 -14.01 -5.69
N VAL A 10 -32.43 -12.82 -5.91
CA VAL A 10 -31.09 -12.66 -6.50
C VAL A 10 -30.11 -13.09 -5.43
N ALA A 11 -29.28 -14.09 -5.74
CA ALA A 11 -28.31 -14.65 -4.80
C ALA A 11 -27.28 -13.60 -4.35
N THR A 12 -27.04 -13.59 -3.05
CA THR A 12 -26.27 -12.64 -2.23
C THR A 12 -24.75 -12.82 -2.37
N THR A 13 -24.20 -12.93 -3.58
CA THR A 13 -22.73 -13.11 -3.76
C THR A 13 -21.94 -11.81 -3.59
N ALA A 14 -22.52 -10.66 -3.94
CA ALA A 14 -21.85 -9.36 -3.79
C ALA A 14 -21.53 -9.00 -2.32
N ASN A 15 -22.37 -9.43 -1.38
CA ASN A 15 -22.23 -9.08 0.04
C ASN A 15 -21.05 -9.79 0.72
N ALA A 16 -20.69 -10.99 0.28
CA ALA A 16 -19.57 -11.75 0.85
C ALA A 16 -18.20 -11.16 0.44
N ALA A 17 -18.05 -10.76 -0.82
CA ALA A 17 -16.83 -10.14 -1.32
C ALA A 17 -16.59 -8.75 -0.70
N VAL A 18 -17.64 -7.94 -0.54
CA VAL A 18 -17.56 -6.65 0.17
C VAL A 18 -17.16 -6.87 1.62
N SER A 19 -17.74 -7.87 2.30
CA SER A 19 -17.38 -8.19 3.69
C SER A 19 -15.91 -8.59 3.84
N ALA A 20 -15.35 -9.36 2.91
CA ALA A 20 -13.94 -9.74 2.95
C ALA A 20 -12.99 -8.54 2.76
N ARG A 21 -13.31 -7.64 1.82
CA ARG A 21 -12.53 -6.41 1.57
C ARG A 21 -12.52 -5.47 2.77
N THR A 22 -13.64 -5.33 3.46
CA THR A 22 -13.72 -4.52 4.69
C THR A 22 -13.00 -5.18 5.85
N LEU A 23 -13.07 -6.52 5.97
CA LEU A 23 -12.35 -7.26 7.02
C LEU A 23 -10.82 -7.16 6.89
N ALA A 24 -10.31 -7.07 5.66
CA ALA A 24 -8.88 -6.88 5.39
C ALA A 24 -8.35 -5.48 5.76
N GLN A 25 -9.24 -4.48 5.89
CA GLN A 25 -8.87 -3.11 6.21
C GLN A 25 -8.89 -2.90 7.74
N THR A 26 -7.82 -3.29 8.43
CA THR A 26 -7.76 -3.15 9.89
C THR A 26 -7.24 -1.78 10.35
N HIS A 27 -6.59 -1.03 9.46
CA HIS A 27 -5.89 0.22 9.76
C HIS A 27 -6.75 1.33 10.39
N PHE A 28 -8.06 1.37 10.12
CA PHE A 28 -8.95 2.37 10.70
C PHE A 28 -9.39 2.05 12.14
N ARG A 29 -9.10 0.85 12.66
CA ARG A 29 -9.55 0.42 13.99
C ARG A 29 -8.71 1.04 15.12
N THR A 30 -7.49 1.46 14.82
CA THR A 30 -6.58 2.06 15.79
C THR A 30 -5.88 3.25 15.17
N LEU A 31 -6.02 4.41 15.80
CA LEU A 31 -5.39 5.65 15.34
C LEU A 31 -4.01 5.83 16.00
N ARG A 32 -3.01 6.27 15.22
CA ARG A 32 -1.65 6.58 15.68
C ARG A 32 -0.98 5.42 16.43
N LEU A 33 -1.00 4.23 15.83
CA LEU A 33 -0.24 3.09 16.31
C LEU A 33 1.25 3.42 16.41
N GLY A 34 1.92 2.89 17.42
CA GLY A 34 3.38 2.91 17.47
C GLY A 34 3.93 1.89 16.49
N THR A 35 5.00 2.24 15.77
CA THR A 35 5.77 1.27 14.98
C THR A 35 6.60 0.36 15.91
N PRO A 36 7.22 -0.72 15.40
CA PRO A 36 8.18 -1.50 16.18
C PRO A 36 9.36 -0.67 16.74
N PHE A 37 9.66 0.49 16.14
CA PHE A 37 10.72 1.39 16.58
C PHE A 37 10.23 2.49 17.54
N GLN A 38 8.93 2.55 17.84
CA GLN A 38 8.35 3.60 18.68
C GLN A 38 9.05 3.79 20.03
N PRO A 39 9.42 2.73 20.79
CA PRO A 39 10.12 2.93 22.06
C PRO A 39 11.45 3.69 21.89
N ARG A 40 12.11 3.52 20.75
CA ARG A 40 13.39 4.18 20.48
C ARG A 40 13.20 5.60 19.97
N LEU A 41 12.17 5.83 19.15
CA LEU A 41 11.76 7.17 18.72
C LEU A 41 11.35 8.02 19.93
N ASP A 42 10.54 7.48 20.84
CA ASP A 42 10.09 8.18 22.05
C ASP A 42 11.26 8.65 22.93
N ALA A 43 12.31 7.83 23.04
CA ALA A 43 13.51 8.15 23.80
C ALA A 43 14.41 9.21 23.14
N LEU A 44 14.29 9.43 21.83
CA LEU A 44 15.13 10.36 21.06
C LEU A 44 14.42 11.66 20.69
N ALA A 45 13.08 11.64 20.60
CA ALA A 45 12.27 12.77 20.18
C ALA A 45 12.28 13.89 21.22
N LYS A 46 13.14 14.90 21.03
CA LYS A 46 13.21 16.11 21.87
C LYS A 46 12.07 17.08 21.60
N THR A 47 11.58 17.14 20.36
CA THR A 47 10.50 18.05 19.94
C THR A 47 9.13 17.56 20.39
N GLN A 48 8.95 16.24 20.54
CA GLN A 48 7.66 15.59 20.79
C GLN A 48 6.59 16.01 19.76
N ASP A 49 7.02 16.40 18.55
CA ASP A 49 6.14 16.80 17.46
C ASP A 49 5.79 15.60 16.59
N TRP A 50 4.57 15.07 16.77
CA TRP A 50 4.11 13.83 16.19
C TRP A 50 2.95 14.07 15.21
N TYR A 51 3.05 13.47 14.04
CA TYR A 51 2.00 13.46 13.03
C TYR A 51 1.48 12.06 12.74
N ASN A 52 0.39 12.01 11.98
CA ASN A 52 -0.22 10.75 11.55
C ASN A 52 0.30 10.38 10.15
N TRP A 53 1.00 9.25 10.06
CA TRP A 53 1.42 8.68 8.77
C TRP A 53 0.79 7.31 8.60
N ALA A 54 -0.16 7.18 7.66
CA ALA A 54 -0.81 5.91 7.33
C ALA A 54 -1.43 5.14 8.52
N GLY A 55 -1.80 5.86 9.60
CA GLY A 55 -2.34 5.30 10.83
C GLY A 55 -1.31 5.17 11.98
N TYR A 56 -0.04 5.51 11.73
CA TYR A 56 1.05 5.44 12.70
C TYR A 56 1.42 6.80 13.27
N ARG A 57 1.98 6.79 14.47
CA ARG A 57 2.62 7.96 15.10
C ARG A 57 4.04 8.10 14.53
N ALA A 58 4.27 9.13 13.72
CA ALA A 58 5.58 9.44 13.15
C ALA A 58 6.07 10.83 13.64
N PRO A 59 7.37 11.01 13.91
CA PRO A 59 7.90 12.31 14.31
C PRO A 59 8.11 13.21 13.09
N HIS A 60 7.78 14.50 13.20
CA HIS A 60 8.16 15.49 12.18
C HIS A 60 9.67 15.69 12.15
N SER A 61 10.28 15.79 13.33
CA SER A 61 11.72 15.80 13.56
C SER A 61 12.00 15.22 14.94
N LEU A 62 13.20 14.69 15.16
CA LEU A 62 13.61 14.20 16.47
C LEU A 62 14.28 15.27 17.32
N TRP A 63 14.87 16.28 16.70
CA TRP A 63 15.57 17.37 17.39
C TRP A 63 15.43 18.71 16.67
N ASP A 64 15.98 18.82 15.47
CA ASP A 64 16.03 20.05 14.69
C ASP A 64 16.15 19.68 13.20
N GLU A 65 15.21 20.16 12.40
CA GLU A 65 15.07 19.75 11.00
C GLU A 65 16.28 20.14 10.14
N GLU A 66 16.87 21.31 10.39
CA GLU A 66 18.03 21.80 9.63
C GLU A 66 19.27 20.96 9.95
N LEU A 67 19.52 20.69 11.23
CA LEU A 67 20.64 19.83 11.64
C LEU A 67 20.46 18.38 11.15
N GLU A 68 19.25 17.84 11.20
CA GLU A 68 18.93 16.50 10.65
C GLU A 68 19.16 16.44 9.13
N TYR A 69 18.77 17.49 8.41
CA TYR A 69 19.04 17.64 6.98
C TYR A 69 20.55 17.64 6.68
N PHE A 70 21.35 18.42 7.40
CA PHE A 70 22.80 18.42 7.17
C PHE A 70 23.44 17.09 7.57
N ALA A 71 22.94 16.41 8.61
CA ALA A 71 23.43 15.09 9.01
C ALA A 71 23.26 14.05 7.89
N ILE A 72 22.09 13.98 7.22
CA ILE A 72 21.89 13.05 6.10
C ILE A 72 22.76 13.39 4.88
N ARG A 73 23.01 14.69 4.62
CA ARG A 73 23.82 15.13 3.46
C ARG A 73 25.31 14.94 3.66
N SER A 74 25.80 15.07 4.89
CA SER A 74 27.23 15.03 5.20
C SER A 74 27.68 13.70 5.80
N GLN A 75 26.76 12.89 6.32
CA GLN A 75 27.06 11.63 7.00
C GLN A 75 26.01 10.56 6.65
N ALA A 76 25.15 10.21 7.60
CA ALA A 76 24.11 9.19 7.46
C ALA A 76 22.95 9.53 8.39
N ALA A 77 21.75 9.09 8.01
CA ALA A 77 20.55 9.16 8.83
C ALA A 77 19.79 7.84 8.74
N LEU A 78 19.02 7.54 9.79
CA LEU A 78 18.14 6.38 9.86
C LEU A 78 16.71 6.86 9.99
N PHE A 79 15.84 6.40 9.09
CA PHE A 79 14.42 6.72 9.09
C PHE A 79 13.60 5.47 9.40
N ASP A 80 12.57 5.65 10.22
CA ASP A 80 11.54 4.63 10.37
C ASP A 80 10.49 4.81 9.27
N ILE A 81 10.56 3.96 8.25
CA ILE A 81 9.61 3.91 7.13
C ILE A 81 8.62 2.75 7.25
N SER A 82 8.53 2.12 8.45
CA SER A 82 7.59 1.04 8.72
C SER A 82 6.13 1.38 8.37
N PRO A 83 5.64 2.63 8.55
CA PRO A 83 4.26 3.00 8.20
C PRO A 83 3.89 2.87 6.71
N MET A 84 4.87 2.84 5.80
CA MET A 84 4.62 2.76 4.36
C MET A 84 3.83 1.50 4.00
N THR A 85 2.81 1.60 3.17
CA THR A 85 1.92 0.47 2.84
C THR A 85 2.65 -0.51 1.91
N LYS A 86 2.44 -1.81 2.09
CA LYS A 86 3.16 -2.86 1.35
C LYS A 86 2.14 -3.87 0.82
N TYR A 87 2.14 -4.08 -0.50
CA TYR A 87 1.29 -5.09 -1.14
C TYR A 87 2.11 -6.21 -1.74
N ARG A 88 1.73 -7.45 -1.44
CA ARG A 88 2.16 -8.62 -2.17
C ARG A 88 1.27 -8.80 -3.39
N ILE A 89 1.89 -8.88 -4.56
CA ILE A 89 1.21 -9.10 -5.83
C ILE A 89 1.83 -10.33 -6.47
N GLU A 90 1.07 -11.42 -6.55
CA GLU A 90 1.62 -12.74 -6.88
C GLU A 90 0.67 -13.56 -7.76
N GLY A 91 1.20 -14.15 -8.83
CA GLY A 91 0.45 -14.99 -9.76
C GLY A 91 1.11 -15.08 -11.14
N PRO A 92 0.62 -15.97 -12.02
CA PRO A 92 1.10 -16.09 -13.40
C PRO A 92 1.02 -14.77 -14.18
N ASP A 93 -0.03 -13.98 -13.94
CA ASP A 93 -0.27 -12.72 -14.67
C ASP A 93 0.26 -11.48 -13.93
N ALA A 94 1.01 -11.63 -12.84
CA ALA A 94 1.45 -10.50 -12.01
C ALA A 94 2.25 -9.45 -12.80
N GLU A 95 3.15 -9.87 -13.70
CA GLU A 95 3.90 -8.95 -14.56
C GLU A 95 2.98 -8.16 -15.49
N ALA A 96 2.07 -8.85 -16.20
CA ALA A 96 1.13 -8.22 -17.13
C ALA A 96 0.15 -7.26 -16.42
N PHE A 97 -0.34 -7.66 -15.25
CA PHE A 97 -1.17 -6.81 -14.39
C PHE A 97 -0.44 -5.53 -13.99
N LEU A 98 0.79 -5.65 -13.48
CA LEU A 98 1.58 -4.50 -13.04
C LEU A 98 2.00 -3.58 -14.21
N ASP A 99 2.27 -4.16 -15.38
CA ASP A 99 2.58 -3.40 -16.61
C ASP A 99 1.36 -2.61 -17.12
N ARG A 100 0.15 -3.13 -16.89
CA ARG A 100 -1.11 -2.42 -17.19
C ARG A 100 -1.43 -1.31 -16.18
N VAL A 101 -1.08 -1.51 -14.92
CA VAL A 101 -1.45 -0.67 -13.78
C VAL A 101 -0.48 0.49 -13.59
N THR A 102 0.81 0.28 -13.83
CA THR A 102 1.85 1.27 -13.53
C THR A 102 2.41 1.91 -14.80
N LEU A 103 2.96 3.11 -14.68
CA LEU A 103 3.42 3.89 -15.84
C LEU A 103 4.75 3.41 -16.43
N ARG A 104 5.52 2.63 -15.67
CA ARG A 104 6.86 2.17 -16.07
C ARG A 104 6.80 0.72 -16.54
N ASP A 105 7.41 0.46 -17.69
CA ASP A 105 7.56 -0.87 -18.29
C ASP A 105 8.14 -1.89 -17.28
N VAL A 106 7.28 -2.80 -16.83
CA VAL A 106 7.57 -3.81 -15.81
C VAL A 106 8.33 -5.00 -16.40
N THR A 107 8.22 -5.24 -17.71
CA THR A 107 8.95 -6.32 -18.39
C THR A 107 10.47 -6.13 -18.32
N LYS A 108 10.93 -4.88 -18.14
CA LYS A 108 12.34 -4.53 -17.93
C LYS A 108 12.82 -4.73 -16.48
N LEU A 109 11.91 -4.88 -15.51
CA LEU A 109 12.25 -5.11 -14.12
C LEU A 109 12.58 -6.58 -13.89
N ARG A 110 13.86 -6.91 -13.78
CA ARG A 110 14.33 -8.30 -13.53
C ARG A 110 14.14 -8.71 -12.05
N PRO A 111 14.00 -10.01 -11.74
CA PRO A 111 13.99 -10.48 -10.35
C PRO A 111 15.20 -10.00 -9.53
N GLY A 112 14.96 -9.68 -8.26
CA GLY A 112 15.96 -9.10 -7.35
C GLY A 112 16.25 -7.61 -7.59
N ARG A 113 15.39 -6.91 -8.34
CA ARG A 113 15.51 -5.47 -8.61
C ARG A 113 14.29 -4.70 -8.11
N VAL A 114 14.47 -3.39 -8.02
CA VAL A 114 13.43 -2.41 -7.68
C VAL A 114 13.43 -1.29 -8.70
N HIS A 115 12.24 -0.80 -9.07
CA HIS A 115 12.07 0.42 -9.84
C HIS A 115 11.03 1.32 -9.18
N TYR A 116 11.27 2.62 -9.25
CA TYR A 116 10.26 3.63 -8.95
C TYR A 116 9.28 3.75 -10.12
N THR A 117 8.00 3.89 -9.80
CA THR A 117 6.89 4.02 -10.75
C THR A 117 5.75 4.83 -10.11
N ALA A 118 4.73 5.15 -10.91
CA ALA A 118 3.47 5.72 -10.46
C ALA A 118 2.31 5.03 -11.18
N TRP A 119 1.08 5.31 -10.76
CA TRP A 119 -0.14 4.88 -11.45
C TRP A 119 -1.16 6.01 -11.47
N CYS A 120 -2.03 5.95 -12.47
CA CYS A 120 -3.07 6.94 -12.70
C CYS A 120 -4.45 6.29 -12.71
N ASP A 121 -5.48 7.13 -12.58
CA ASP A 121 -6.84 6.74 -12.92
C ASP A 121 -7.05 6.68 -14.44
N ASP A 122 -8.29 6.36 -14.84
CA ASP A 122 -8.66 6.22 -16.24
C ASP A 122 -8.64 7.55 -17.03
N GLU A 123 -8.64 8.69 -16.34
CA GLU A 123 -8.50 10.03 -16.94
C GLU A 123 -7.03 10.48 -17.04
N GLY A 124 -6.11 9.70 -16.46
CA GLY A 124 -4.68 9.96 -16.46
C GLY A 124 -4.19 10.82 -15.30
N PHE A 125 -5.04 11.12 -14.31
CA PHE A 125 -4.60 11.80 -13.09
C PHE A 125 -3.85 10.83 -12.18
N VAL A 126 -2.74 11.30 -11.61
CA VAL A 126 -1.91 10.49 -10.72
C VAL A 126 -2.70 10.15 -9.47
N LEU A 127 -2.78 8.84 -9.17
CA LEU A 127 -3.39 8.33 -7.95
C LEU A 127 -2.36 8.29 -6.82
N ASP A 128 -1.20 7.67 -7.06
CA ASP A 128 -0.07 7.59 -6.12
C ASP A 128 1.18 7.09 -6.86
N ASP A 129 2.30 7.10 -6.16
CA ASP A 129 3.60 6.61 -6.60
C ASP A 129 4.19 5.56 -5.65
N GLY A 130 5.24 4.90 -6.10
CA GLY A 130 5.83 3.87 -5.26
C GLY A 130 7.06 3.17 -5.80
N THR A 131 7.54 2.24 -5.00
CA THR A 131 8.64 1.34 -5.35
C THR A 131 8.09 -0.05 -5.61
N LEU A 132 8.34 -0.56 -6.82
CA LEU A 132 7.98 -1.91 -7.23
C LEU A 132 9.21 -2.80 -7.18
N PHE A 133 9.19 -3.77 -6.27
CA PHE A 133 10.19 -4.81 -6.13
C PHE A 133 9.73 -6.07 -6.87
N ARG A 134 10.60 -6.65 -7.69
CA ARG A 134 10.36 -7.99 -8.26
C ARG A 134 11.14 -9.02 -7.44
N LEU A 135 10.43 -9.74 -6.58
CA LEU A 135 11.04 -10.69 -5.64
C LEU A 135 11.29 -12.06 -6.28
N SER A 136 10.42 -12.46 -7.22
CA SER A 136 10.58 -13.66 -8.05
C SER A 136 9.99 -13.42 -9.45
N PRO A 137 10.04 -14.39 -10.39
CA PRO A 137 9.40 -14.24 -11.69
C PRO A 137 7.91 -13.88 -11.61
N THR A 138 7.21 -14.37 -10.58
CA THR A 138 5.75 -14.25 -10.40
C THR A 138 5.33 -13.54 -9.12
N ARG A 139 6.27 -13.06 -8.30
CA ARG A 139 6.00 -12.37 -7.03
C ARG A 139 6.64 -10.99 -7.00
N PHE A 140 5.81 -10.00 -6.71
CA PHE A 140 6.18 -8.60 -6.61
C PHE A 140 5.76 -8.03 -5.26
N ARG A 141 6.43 -6.96 -4.85
CA ARG A 141 6.03 -6.13 -3.72
C ARG A 141 5.92 -4.68 -4.19
N LEU A 142 4.74 -4.10 -4.06
CA LEU A 142 4.51 -2.68 -4.31
C LEU A 142 4.45 -1.97 -2.97
N CYS A 143 5.32 -0.97 -2.78
CA CYS A 143 5.28 -0.10 -1.61
C CYS A 143 4.78 1.29 -2.03
N SER A 144 3.79 1.81 -1.31
CA SER A 144 3.12 3.08 -1.62
C SER A 144 2.87 3.90 -0.37
N GLN A 145 2.71 5.21 -0.54
CA GLN A 145 2.42 6.12 0.58
C GLN A 145 0.99 5.92 1.08
N GLU A 146 0.03 5.86 0.15
CA GLU A 146 -1.38 5.74 0.47
C GLU A 146 -1.90 4.29 0.34
N ARG A 147 -3.11 4.06 0.87
CA ARG A 147 -3.75 2.74 0.86
C ARG A 147 -4.66 2.58 -0.36
N HIS A 148 -4.23 1.77 -1.32
CA HIS A 148 -4.89 1.52 -2.61
C HIS A 148 -5.43 0.10 -2.78
N LEU A 149 -5.50 -0.72 -1.71
CA LEU A 149 -5.95 -2.11 -1.82
C LEU A 149 -7.28 -2.27 -2.58
N PRO A 150 -8.34 -1.48 -2.33
CA PRO A 150 -9.59 -1.61 -3.09
C PRO A 150 -9.40 -1.38 -4.59
N TRP A 151 -8.64 -0.35 -4.96
CA TRP A 151 -8.36 -0.01 -6.35
C TRP A 151 -7.55 -1.12 -7.04
N LEU A 152 -6.48 -1.60 -6.40
CA LEU A 152 -5.67 -2.70 -6.92
C LEU A 152 -6.49 -3.98 -7.12
N LEU A 153 -7.41 -4.28 -6.21
CA LEU A 153 -8.30 -5.44 -6.31
C LEU A 153 -9.32 -5.31 -7.46
N ASP A 154 -9.81 -4.10 -7.71
CA ASP A 154 -10.72 -3.85 -8.84
C ASP A 154 -9.96 -3.89 -10.18
N SER A 155 -8.74 -3.34 -10.23
CA SER A 155 -7.87 -3.41 -11.41
C SER A 155 -7.38 -4.83 -11.72
N ALA A 156 -7.32 -5.72 -10.72
CA ALA A 156 -6.89 -7.11 -10.89
C ALA A 156 -7.97 -8.00 -11.53
N LEU A 157 -9.20 -7.50 -11.71
CA LEU A 157 -10.27 -8.28 -12.34
C LEU A 157 -9.89 -8.71 -13.76
N GLY A 158 -9.89 -10.03 -13.98
CA GLY A 158 -9.55 -10.63 -15.27
C GLY A 158 -8.09 -11.11 -15.39
N PHE A 159 -7.25 -10.87 -14.39
CA PHE A 159 -5.90 -11.43 -14.30
C PHE A 159 -5.85 -12.61 -13.32
N ASP A 160 -5.03 -13.62 -13.60
CA ASP A 160 -4.66 -14.66 -12.63
C ASP A 160 -3.58 -14.11 -11.68
N VAL A 161 -4.03 -13.29 -10.72
CA VAL A 161 -3.17 -12.63 -9.74
C VAL A 161 -3.88 -12.51 -8.39
N THR A 162 -3.08 -12.61 -7.33
CA THR A 162 -3.51 -12.31 -5.95
C THR A 162 -2.87 -11.00 -5.51
N VAL A 163 -3.66 -10.15 -4.86
CA VAL A 163 -3.19 -8.90 -4.26
C VAL A 163 -3.57 -8.91 -2.79
N GLU A 164 -2.56 -8.82 -1.92
CA GLU A 164 -2.73 -8.80 -0.47
C GLU A 164 -1.93 -7.66 0.14
N GLU A 165 -2.50 -7.00 1.14
CA GLU A 165 -1.74 -6.07 1.96
C GLU A 165 -0.95 -6.84 3.02
N GLU A 166 0.36 -6.64 3.06
CA GLU A 166 1.31 -7.27 4.00
C GLU A 166 2.07 -6.23 4.82
N THR A 167 1.47 -5.07 5.07
CA THR A 167 2.10 -3.98 5.83
C THR A 167 2.50 -4.41 7.25
N GLU A 168 1.65 -5.22 7.89
CA GLU A 168 1.75 -5.69 9.28
C GLU A 168 2.04 -7.19 9.41
N ALA A 169 2.33 -7.88 8.29
CA ALA A 169 2.46 -9.33 8.23
C ALA A 169 3.80 -9.86 8.81
#